data_AF-A0A961MSX6-F1
#
_entry.id   AF-A0A961MSX6-F1
#
_cell.length_a   1.000
_cell.length_b   1.000
_cell.length_c   1.000
_cell.angle_alpha   90.00
_cell.angle_beta   90.00
_cell.angle_gamma   90.00
#
_symmetry.space_group_name_H-M   'P 1'
#
loop_
_entity.id
_entity.type
_entity.pdbx_description
1 polymer ?
#
loop_
_entity_poly.entity_id
_entity_poly.type
_entity_poly.pdbx_seq_one_letter_code
_entity_poly.pdbx_strand_id
1 'polypeptide(L)'
;EARKRAAFAAADVALAASGTVSLELAAAGAPMVIAYKANPLTEWMIRRLVRVDTATLVNLVTETRAVPEFFFDDFSPELIAPAVGALLDDPAAAAAQRAVGQRAMDLLGRGGEPPGLRAARSVLEAIGRR
;
A
#
# COMPACT_ATOMS: atom_id res chain seq x y z
N GLU A 1 6.22 7.78 -16.36
CA GLU A 1 5.75 8.60 -15.23
C GLU A 1 4.43 9.36 -15.44
N ALA A 2 4.34 10.38 -16.31
CA ALA A 2 3.11 11.18 -16.42
C ALA A 2 1.84 10.35 -16.75
N ARG A 3 1.93 9.43 -17.71
CA ARG A 3 0.82 8.52 -18.08
C ARG A 3 0.39 7.59 -16.93
N LYS A 4 1.33 7.12 -16.12
CA LYS A 4 1.06 6.26 -14.94
C LYS A 4 0.27 7.03 -13.89
N ARG A 5 0.71 8.25 -13.57
CA ARG A 5 0.01 9.13 -12.61
C ARG A 5 -1.37 9.53 -13.09
N ALA A 6 -1.51 9.83 -14.39
CA ALA A 6 -2.83 10.09 -14.99
C ALA A 6 -3.76 8.88 -14.89
N ALA A 7 -3.24 7.66 -15.13
CA ALA A 7 -4.01 6.44 -14.96
C ALA A 7 -4.45 6.22 -13.50
N PHE A 8 -3.59 6.50 -12.52
CA PHE A 8 -3.96 6.40 -11.11
C PHE A 8 -5.03 7.42 -10.73
N ALA A 9 -4.88 8.67 -11.15
CA ALA A 9 -5.85 9.72 -10.85
C ALA A 9 -7.22 9.47 -11.51
N ALA A 10 -7.26 8.75 -12.63
CA ALA A 10 -8.49 8.40 -13.34
C ALA A 10 -9.09 7.06 -12.94
N ALA A 11 -8.42 6.27 -12.10
CA ALA A 11 -8.89 4.93 -11.72
C ALA A 11 -9.93 5.02 -10.59
N ASP A 12 -11.08 4.38 -10.79
CA ASP A 12 -12.08 4.20 -9.74
C ASP A 12 -11.58 3.23 -8.67
N VAL A 13 -10.91 2.15 -9.09
CA VAL A 13 -10.24 1.14 -8.26
C VAL A 13 -9.02 0.59 -9.00
N ALA A 14 -7.95 0.30 -8.27
CA ALA A 14 -6.74 -0.34 -8.80
C ALA A 14 -6.51 -1.73 -8.17
N LEU A 15 -6.34 -2.76 -8.99
CA LEU A 15 -5.76 -4.04 -8.55
C LEU A 15 -4.25 -4.00 -8.79
N ALA A 16 -3.45 -4.08 -7.73
CA ALA A 16 -2.00 -3.90 -7.82
C ALA A 16 -1.21 -4.97 -7.08
N ALA A 17 0.01 -5.23 -7.55
CA ALA A 17 0.99 -6.02 -6.83
C ALA A 17 1.52 -5.25 -5.61
N SER A 18 1.83 -5.94 -4.52
CA SER A 18 2.39 -5.33 -3.31
C SER A 18 3.77 -4.70 -3.59
N GLY A 19 3.96 -3.44 -3.19
CA GLY A 19 5.20 -2.69 -3.44
C GLY A 19 5.03 -1.18 -3.40
N THR A 20 5.97 -0.44 -3.99
CA THR A 20 5.97 1.04 -4.05
C THR A 20 4.72 1.61 -4.71
N VAL A 21 4.10 0.84 -5.61
CA VAL A 21 2.86 1.23 -6.28
C VAL A 21 1.70 1.49 -5.32
N SER A 22 1.64 0.79 -4.17
CA SER A 22 0.61 1.02 -3.15
C SER A 22 0.66 2.45 -2.59
N LEU A 23 1.86 2.96 -2.32
CA LEU A 23 2.04 4.34 -1.85
C LEU A 23 1.78 5.35 -2.96
N GLU A 24 2.13 5.05 -4.21
CA GLU A 24 1.80 5.92 -5.34
C GLU A 24 0.29 6.01 -5.59
N LEU A 25 -0.44 4.91 -5.44
CA LEU A 25 -1.91 4.87 -5.52
C LEU A 25 -2.55 5.63 -4.36
N ALA A 26 -2.07 5.44 -3.13
CA ALA A 26 -2.52 6.22 -1.97
C ALA A 26 -2.27 7.73 -2.17
N ALA A 27 -1.10 8.11 -2.69
CA ALA A 27 -0.77 9.49 -3.00
C ALA A 27 -1.66 10.09 -4.11
N ALA A 28 -2.08 9.27 -5.08
CA ALA A 28 -3.01 9.66 -6.12
C ALA A 28 -4.48 9.66 -5.66
N GLY A 29 -4.78 9.15 -4.47
CA GLY A 29 -6.14 9.00 -3.96
C GLY A 29 -6.94 7.92 -4.68
N ALA A 30 -6.27 6.92 -5.27
CA ALA A 30 -6.91 5.80 -5.95
C ALA A 30 -7.17 4.67 -4.94
N PRO A 31 -8.44 4.24 -4.74
CA PRO A 31 -8.73 3.01 -4.02
C PRO A 31 -8.01 1.82 -4.66
N MET A 32 -7.61 0.85 -3.85
CA MET A 32 -6.81 -0.28 -4.29
C MET A 32 -7.17 -1.57 -3.56
N VAL A 33 -6.95 -2.67 -4.27
CA VAL A 33 -6.85 -4.04 -3.74
C VAL A 33 -5.47 -4.54 -4.07
N ILE A 34 -4.82 -5.18 -3.10
CA ILE A 34 -3.49 -5.74 -3.27
C ILE A 34 -3.58 -7.25 -3.36
N ALA A 35 -3.03 -7.80 -4.43
CA ALA A 35 -2.93 -9.23 -4.62
C ALA A 35 -1.55 -9.59 -5.13
N TYR A 36 -0.90 -10.56 -4.50
CA TYR A 36 0.41 -11.03 -4.93
C TYR A 36 0.57 -12.53 -4.70
N LYS A 37 0.97 -13.23 -5.77
CA LYS A 37 1.34 -14.64 -5.74
C LYS A 37 2.85 -14.76 -5.79
N ALA A 38 3.47 -15.21 -4.71
CA ALA A 38 4.90 -15.48 -4.70
C ALA A 38 5.16 -16.93 -5.13
N ASN A 39 6.43 -17.28 -5.35
CA ASN A 39 6.77 -18.69 -5.53
C ASN A 39 6.67 -19.44 -4.18
N PRO A 40 6.34 -20.75 -4.14
CA PRO A 40 6.10 -21.47 -2.89
C PRO A 40 7.28 -21.44 -1.89
N LEU A 41 8.52 -21.38 -2.39
CA LEU A 41 9.71 -21.29 -1.53
C LEU A 41 9.76 -19.93 -0.81
N THR A 42 9.50 -18.84 -1.53
CA THR A 42 9.39 -17.50 -0.98
C THR A 42 8.24 -17.41 0.03
N GLU A 43 7.08 -18.00 -0.27
CA GLU A 43 5.96 -18.06 0.68
C GLU A 43 6.34 -18.78 1.98
N TRP A 44 6.98 -19.95 1.86
CA TRP A 44 7.43 -20.74 3.00
C TRP A 44 8.43 -19.97 3.89
N MET A 45 9.33 -19.20 3.29
CA MET A 45 10.29 -18.34 4.00
C MET A 45 9.58 -17.16 4.68
N ILE A 46 8.75 -16.42 3.94
CA ILE A 46 8.05 -15.22 4.45
C ILE A 46 7.19 -15.58 5.66
N ARG A 47 6.45 -16.69 5.61
CA ARG A 47 5.61 -17.17 6.74
C ARG A 47 6.40 -17.44 8.04
N ARG A 48 7.72 -17.65 7.96
CA ARG A 48 8.59 -17.88 9.13
C ARG A 48 9.28 -16.61 9.62
N LEU A 49 9.39 -15.60 8.78
CA LEU A 49 10.16 -14.37 9.03
C LEU A 49 9.28 -13.18 9.39
N VAL A 50 8.09 -13.09 8.80
CA VAL A 50 7.19 -11.95 8.97
C VAL A 50 6.49 -11.99 10.33
N ARG A 51 6.53 -10.85 11.02
CA ARG A 51 5.88 -10.63 12.33
C ARG A 51 4.66 -9.70 12.25
N VAL A 52 4.33 -9.24 11.05
CA VAL A 52 3.22 -8.32 10.79
C VAL A 52 2.10 -9.06 10.07
N ASP A 53 0.86 -8.63 10.28
CA ASP A 53 -0.33 -9.23 9.68
C ASP A 53 -0.72 -8.60 8.33
N THR A 54 0.03 -7.60 7.88
CA THR A 54 -0.20 -6.86 6.64
C THR A 54 1.11 -6.47 5.97
N ALA A 55 1.10 -6.37 4.64
CA ALA A 55 2.29 -6.08 3.84
C ALA A 55 2.33 -4.64 3.30
N THR A 56 1.18 -3.96 3.15
CA THR A 56 1.19 -2.59 2.61
C THR A 56 1.61 -1.58 3.65
N LEU A 57 2.42 -0.62 3.24
CA LEU A 57 2.80 0.49 4.12
C LEU A 57 1.59 1.32 4.55
N VAL A 58 0.55 1.41 3.72
CA VAL A 58 -0.70 2.11 4.06
C VAL A 58 -1.35 1.48 5.29
N ASN A 59 -1.60 0.17 5.28
CA ASN A 59 -2.18 -0.53 6.42
C ASN A 59 -1.24 -0.50 7.65
N LEU A 60 0.07 -0.71 7.45
CA LEU A 60 1.06 -0.70 8.54
C LEU A 60 1.12 0.65 9.27
N VAL A 61 1.25 1.78 8.57
CA VAL A 61 1.42 3.08 9.21
C VAL A 61 0.11 3.63 9.76
N THR A 62 -1.03 3.24 9.20
CA THR A 62 -2.35 3.64 9.72
C THR A 62 -2.88 2.70 10.79
N GLU A 63 -2.21 1.58 11.01
CA GLU A 63 -2.66 0.46 11.86
C GLU A 63 -4.09 0.00 11.51
N THR A 64 -4.45 0.09 10.23
CA THR A 64 -5.76 -0.34 9.71
C THR A 64 -5.60 -1.57 8.81
N ARG A 65 -6.73 -2.11 8.34
CA ARG A 65 -6.79 -3.13 7.27
C ARG A 65 -7.72 -2.63 6.17
N ALA A 66 -7.62 -1.34 5.87
CA ALA A 66 -8.51 -0.66 4.93
C ALA A 66 -8.22 -1.05 3.47
N VAL A 67 -6.96 -1.41 3.18
CA VAL A 67 -6.57 -1.97 1.88
C VAL A 67 -6.71 -3.49 1.95
N PRO A 68 -7.62 -4.11 1.18
CA PRO A 68 -7.72 -5.57 1.10
C PRO A 68 -6.46 -6.17 0.52
N GLU A 69 -5.95 -7.22 1.16
CA GLU A 69 -4.68 -7.86 0.83
C GLU A 69 -4.88 -9.37 0.67
N PHE A 70 -4.48 -9.90 -0.49
CA PHE A 70 -4.63 -11.30 -0.86
C PHE A 70 -3.27 -11.91 -1.20
N PHE A 71 -2.76 -12.74 -0.30
CA PHE A 71 -1.45 -13.39 -0.41
C PHE A 71 -1.58 -14.89 -0.18
N PHE A 72 -0.63 -15.64 -0.71
CA PHE A 72 -0.50 -17.07 -0.46
C PHE A 72 -1.80 -17.83 -0.78
N ASP A 73 -2.40 -18.50 0.20
CA ASP A 73 -3.62 -19.29 0.07
C ASP A 73 -4.84 -18.41 -0.25
N ASP A 74 -4.80 -17.13 0.11
CA ASP A 74 -5.89 -16.17 -0.15
C ASP A 74 -5.78 -15.55 -1.56
N PHE A 75 -4.71 -15.85 -2.31
CA PHE A 75 -4.60 -15.44 -3.71
C PHE A 75 -5.52 -16.27 -4.59
N SER A 76 -6.79 -15.88 -4.65
CA SER A 76 -7.84 -16.53 -5.42
C SER A 76 -8.72 -15.49 -6.11
N PRO A 77 -9.05 -15.66 -7.41
CA PRO A 77 -9.99 -14.77 -8.11
C PRO A 77 -11.34 -14.64 -7.40
N GLU A 78 -11.81 -15.73 -6.79
CA GLU A 78 -13.07 -15.80 -6.06
C GLU A 78 -13.08 -14.91 -4.80
N LEU A 79 -11.91 -14.63 -4.23
CA LEU A 79 -11.75 -13.71 -3.08
C LEU A 79 -11.42 -12.28 -3.53
N ILE A 80 -10.61 -12.13 -4.58
CA ILE A 80 -10.14 -10.83 -5.06
C ILE A 80 -11.27 -10.05 -5.76
N ALA A 81 -12.05 -10.71 -6.62
CA ALA A 81 -13.06 -10.03 -7.41
C ALA A 81 -14.15 -9.35 -6.55
N PRO A 82 -14.70 -10.00 -5.49
CA PRO A 82 -15.63 -9.33 -4.58
C PRO A 82 -15.04 -8.11 -3.87
N ALA A 83 -13.74 -8.13 -3.50
CA ALA A 83 -13.10 -6.98 -2.86
C ALA A 83 -12.93 -5.80 -3.83
N VAL A 84 -12.63 -6.08 -5.09
CA VAL A 84 -12.61 -5.04 -6.15
C VAL A 84 -14.03 -4.51 -6.38
N GLY A 85 -15.02 -5.40 -6.49
CA GLY A 85 -16.43 -5.04 -6.65
C GLY A 85 -16.95 -4.15 -5.51
N ALA A 86 -16.63 -4.48 -4.26
CA ALA A 86 -17.02 -3.68 -3.11
C ALA A 86 -16.53 -2.22 -3.19
N LEU A 87 -15.33 -1.98 -3.72
CA LEU A 87 -14.82 -0.62 -3.91
C LEU A 87 -15.39 0.08 -5.16
N LEU A 88 -15.81 -0.67 -6.17
CA LEU A 88 -16.47 -0.13 -7.37
C LEU A 88 -17.94 0.23 -7.10
N ASP A 89 -18.64 -0.63 -6.36
CA ASP A 89 -20.09 -0.57 -6.20
C ASP A 89 -20.51 0.25 -4.96
N ASP A 90 -19.62 0.42 -3.96
CA ASP A 90 -19.87 1.21 -2.77
C ASP A 90 -18.97 2.47 -2.71
N PRO A 91 -19.51 3.65 -3.10
CA PRO A 91 -18.78 4.91 -3.01
C PRO A 91 -18.33 5.28 -1.60
N ALA A 92 -19.04 4.83 -0.55
CA ALA A 92 -18.68 5.09 0.83
C ALA A 92 -17.46 4.26 1.24
N ALA A 93 -17.40 2.98 0.85
CA ALA A 93 -16.23 2.14 1.05
C ALA A 93 -14.99 2.72 0.34
N ALA A 94 -15.14 3.14 -0.91
CA ALA A 94 -14.06 3.79 -1.66
C ALA A 94 -13.61 5.11 -1.01
N ALA A 95 -14.55 5.95 -0.54
CA ALA A 95 -14.23 7.19 0.15
C ALA A 95 -13.51 6.95 1.49
N ALA A 96 -13.93 5.95 2.26
CA ALA A 96 -13.28 5.56 3.51
C ALA A 96 -11.83 5.11 3.26
N GLN A 97 -11.59 4.27 2.26
CA GLN A 97 -10.24 3.84 1.93
C GLN A 97 -9.36 5.00 1.44
N ARG A 98 -9.92 5.92 0.63
CA ARG A 98 -9.22 7.16 0.24
C ARG A 98 -8.78 8.00 1.44
N ALA A 99 -9.64 8.14 2.44
CA ALA A 99 -9.31 8.88 3.66
C ALA A 99 -8.15 8.22 4.44
N VAL A 100 -8.12 6.88 4.50
CA VAL A 100 -7.00 6.13 5.09
C VAL A 100 -5.72 6.34 4.29
N GLY A 101 -5.80 6.30 2.95
CA GLY A 101 -4.66 6.60 2.07
C GLY A 101 -4.10 8.01 2.30
N GLN A 102 -4.95 9.02 2.42
CA GLN A 102 -4.55 10.39 2.74
C GLN A 102 -3.84 10.46 4.10
N ARG A 103 -4.41 9.84 5.14
CA ARG A 103 -3.80 9.75 6.46
C ARG A 103 -2.42 9.09 6.40
N ALA A 104 -2.27 8.02 5.63
CA ALA A 104 -0.97 7.36 5.45
C ALA A 104 0.07 8.32 4.85
N MET A 105 -0.30 9.10 3.83
CA MET A 105 0.59 10.08 3.23
C MET A 105 0.98 11.19 4.21
N ASP A 106 0.06 11.64 5.05
CA ASP A 106 0.34 12.64 6.07
C ASP A 106 1.31 12.11 7.13
N LEU A 107 1.11 10.88 7.61
CA LEU A 107 2.04 10.21 8.55
C LEU A 107 3.44 10.01 7.96
N LEU A 108 3.53 9.80 6.64
CA LEU A 108 4.80 9.70 5.94
C LEU A 108 5.47 11.07 5.68
N GLY A 109 4.81 12.17 6.03
CA GLY A 109 5.33 13.53 5.95
C GLY A 109 5.07 14.22 4.62
N ARG A 110 3.92 13.94 3.98
CA ARG A 110 3.46 14.68 2.80
C ARG A 110 3.54 16.19 3.05
N GLY A 111 4.11 16.90 2.08
CA GLY A 111 4.31 18.37 2.16
C GLY A 111 5.51 18.80 3.01
N GLY A 112 6.15 17.88 3.74
CA GLY A 112 7.40 18.12 4.47
C GLY A 112 8.64 17.87 3.61
N GLU A 113 9.78 17.76 4.29
CA GLU A 113 11.05 17.44 3.66
C GLU A 113 11.00 16.06 2.95
N PRO A 114 11.56 15.94 1.73
CA PRO A 114 11.61 14.67 1.00
C PRO A 114 12.12 13.51 1.87
N PRO A 115 11.42 12.35 1.87
CA PRO A 115 11.77 11.21 2.72
C PRO A 115 13.23 10.74 2.59
N GLY A 116 13.79 10.82 1.38
CA GLY A 116 15.19 10.48 1.13
C GLY A 116 16.19 11.40 1.85
N LEU A 117 15.89 12.70 1.97
CA LEU A 117 16.74 13.65 2.70
C LEU A 117 16.64 13.43 4.22
N ARG A 118 15.44 13.17 4.72
CA ARG A 118 15.21 12.82 6.13
C ARG A 118 15.97 11.56 6.51
N ALA A 119 15.89 10.53 5.68
CA ALA A 119 16.63 9.28 5.86
C ALA A 119 18.16 9.53 5.83
N ALA A 120 18.66 10.29 4.85
CA ALA A 120 20.08 10.61 4.75
C ALA A 120 20.60 11.37 5.98
N ARG A 121 19.87 12.38 6.47
CA ARG A 121 20.23 13.09 7.72
C ARG A 121 20.26 12.18 8.92
N SER A 122 19.26 11.31 9.08
CA SER A 122 19.23 10.35 10.19
C SER A 122 20.45 9.44 10.20
N VAL A 123 20.91 9.00 9.02
CA VAL A 123 22.13 8.19 8.89
C VAL A 123 23.38 9.03 9.23
N LEU A 124 23.49 10.25 8.71
CA LEU A 124 24.61 11.14 9.00
C LEU A 124 24.70 11.49 10.49
N GLU A 125 23.58 11.75 11.16
CA GLU A 125 23.54 11.97 12.62
C GLU A 125 24.00 10.74 13.40
N ALA A 126 23.57 9.54 12.99
CA ALA A 126 23.98 8.30 13.65
C ALA A 126 25.49 8.04 13.48
N ILE A 127 26.06 8.39 12.32
CA ILE A 127 27.50 8.27 12.06
C ILE A 127 28.29 9.33 12.83
N GLY A 128 27.84 10.59 12.85
CA GLY A 128 28.54 11.69 13.51
C GLY A 128 28.47 11.70 15.05
N ARG A 129 27.64 10.83 15.64
CA ARG A 129 27.64 10.55 17.10
C ARG A 129 28.68 9.51 17.52
N ARG A 130 29.43 8.93 16.57
CA ARG A 130 30.63 8.13 16.83
C ARG A 130 31.87 9.01 16.79
#